data_AF-A0A434W7M6-F1
#
_entry.id   AF-A0A434W7M6-F1
#
_cell.length_a   1.000
_cell.length_b   1.000
_cell.length_c   1.000
_cell.angle_alpha   90.00
_cell.angle_beta   90.00
_cell.angle_gamma   90.00
#
_symmetry.space_group_name_H-M   'P 1'
#
loop_
_entity.id
_entity.type
_entity.pdbx_description
1 polymer ?
#
loop_
_entity_poly.entity_id
_entity_poly.type
_entity_poly.pdbx_seq_one_letter_code
_entity_poly.pdbx_strand_id
1 'polypeptide(L)'
;MGTAKDGVATRKHDFMLALLATLAAFAFSAWMGFGALADVDNDNLLRLVEVRDLLNGQGWFDLHQYRMGLEGGFVVHWSRLVDAPIAAIILAASALTGSTPLAEKIAQVLWPALLFCSTLFFTARAARMFAGRSAVVPAILIGAAAYYFLGIYSPGALDHHNVQLMLTMASLALLPDAPGPRAAMRGSPWS
;
A
#
# COMPACT_ATOMS: atom_id res chain seq x y z
N MET A 1 14.29 -13.91 -28.30
CA MET A 1 14.58 -14.35 -26.91
C MET A 1 15.12 -13.24 -25.97
N GLY A 2 15.30 -11.99 -26.42
CA GLY A 2 15.77 -10.87 -25.57
C GLY A 2 14.68 -10.12 -24.79
N THR A 3 13.48 -9.96 -25.37
CA THR A 3 12.41 -9.08 -24.86
C THR A 3 11.92 -9.41 -23.44
N ALA A 4 11.81 -10.69 -23.08
CA ALA A 4 11.35 -11.12 -21.76
C ALA A 4 12.40 -10.86 -20.66
N LYS A 5 13.70 -11.07 -20.96
CA LYS A 5 14.80 -10.81 -20.03
C LYS A 5 14.97 -9.31 -19.79
N ASP A 6 14.81 -8.50 -20.83
CA ASP A 6 14.88 -7.04 -20.75
C ASP A 6 13.72 -6.46 -19.92
N GLY A 7 12.52 -7.05 -20.06
CA GLY A 7 11.35 -6.68 -19.26
C GLY A 7 11.52 -6.98 -17.77
N VAL A 8 12.06 -8.16 -17.42
CA VAL A 8 12.34 -8.53 -16.02
C VAL A 8 13.41 -7.63 -15.41
N ALA A 9 14.50 -7.37 -16.13
CA ALA A 9 15.56 -6.47 -15.67
C ALA A 9 15.03 -5.05 -15.40
N THR A 10 14.11 -4.57 -16.24
CA THR A 10 13.48 -3.27 -16.08
C THR A 10 12.56 -3.23 -14.85
N ARG A 11 11.74 -4.26 -14.62
CA ARG A 11 10.89 -4.36 -13.42
C ARG A 11 11.72 -4.38 -12.13
N LYS A 12 12.83 -5.14 -12.13
CA LYS A 12 13.77 -5.16 -11.00
C LYS A 12 14.35 -3.78 -10.73
N HIS A 13 14.79 -3.06 -11.75
CA HIS A 13 15.31 -1.71 -11.59
C HIS A 13 14.27 -0.74 -11.02
N ASP A 14 13.05 -0.73 -11.55
CA ASP A 14 11.96 0.11 -11.07
C ASP A 14 11.62 -0.18 -9.59
N PHE A 15 11.60 -1.46 -9.23
CA PHE A 15 11.41 -1.91 -7.84
C PHE A 15 12.56 -1.47 -6.93
N MET A 16 13.81 -1.62 -7.36
CA MET A 16 14.98 -1.19 -6.57
C MET A 16 14.94 0.31 -6.28
N LEU A 17 14.55 1.14 -7.24
CA LEU A 17 14.40 2.59 -7.02
C LEU A 17 13.31 2.90 -6.00
N ALA A 18 12.13 2.27 -6.13
CA ALA A 18 11.03 2.43 -5.18
C ALA A 18 11.42 1.97 -3.77
N LEU A 19 12.13 0.84 -3.66
CA LEU A 19 12.63 0.31 -2.40
C LEU A 19 13.64 1.26 -1.76
N LEU A 20 14.62 1.77 -2.52
CA LEU A 20 15.61 2.72 -2.00
C LEU A 20 14.95 4.00 -1.49
N ALA A 21 13.99 4.56 -2.23
CA ALA A 21 13.23 5.72 -1.80
C ALA A 21 12.42 5.44 -0.51
N THR A 22 11.80 4.26 -0.43
CA THR A 22 11.06 3.82 0.77
C THR A 22 11.99 3.68 1.97
N LEU A 23 13.15 3.05 1.80
CA LEU A 23 14.15 2.89 2.86
C LEU A 23 14.71 4.24 3.32
N ALA A 24 14.90 5.19 2.40
CA ALA A 24 15.30 6.55 2.74
C ALA A 24 14.23 7.28 3.55
N ALA A 25 12.96 7.20 3.14
CA ALA A 25 11.84 7.77 3.89
C ALA A 25 11.71 7.13 5.29
N PHE A 26 11.83 5.80 5.36
CA PHE A 26 11.84 5.07 6.62
C PHE A 26 13.00 5.47 7.54
N ALA A 27 14.22 5.55 7.01
CA ALA A 27 15.39 5.99 7.77
C ALA A 27 15.22 7.43 8.28
N PHE A 28 14.61 8.31 7.47
CA PHE A 28 14.27 9.66 7.90
C PHE A 28 13.23 9.65 9.03
N SER A 29 12.15 8.88 8.93
CA SER A 29 11.17 8.73 10.01
C SER A 29 11.80 8.16 11.29
N ALA A 30 12.71 7.20 11.18
CA ALA A 30 13.44 6.64 12.30
C ALA A 30 14.38 7.66 12.95
N TRP A 31 15.08 8.47 12.14
CA TRP A 31 15.94 9.57 12.62
C TRP A 31 15.13 10.64 13.36
N MET A 32 13.90 10.90 12.89
CA MET A 32 12.93 11.77 13.56
C MET A 32 12.20 11.09 14.74
N GLY A 33 12.61 9.87 15.13
CA GLY A 33 12.08 9.16 16.30
C GLY A 33 10.66 8.62 16.14
N PHE A 34 10.16 8.48 14.91
CA PHE A 34 8.78 8.08 14.60
C PHE A 34 7.71 8.96 15.28
N GLY A 35 7.92 10.29 15.32
CA GLY A 35 6.95 11.23 15.92
C GLY A 35 5.50 11.06 15.41
N ALA A 36 5.31 10.63 14.17
CA ALA A 36 3.98 10.33 13.60
C ALA A 36 3.23 9.20 14.33
N LEU A 37 3.92 8.26 15.00
CA LEU A 37 3.26 7.23 15.81
C LEU A 37 2.61 7.78 17.09
N ALA A 38 2.97 9.01 17.47
CA ALA A 38 2.33 9.74 18.56
C ALA A 38 1.22 10.69 18.08
N ASP A 39 1.15 10.94 16.77
CA ASP A 39 0.08 11.72 16.15
C ASP A 39 -1.12 10.79 15.88
N VAL A 40 -2.25 11.10 16.50
CA VAL A 40 -3.40 10.20 16.60
C VAL A 40 -4.56 10.75 15.79
N ASP A 41 -4.49 10.51 14.49
CA ASP A 41 -5.64 10.62 13.61
C ASP A 41 -6.69 9.57 13.97
N ASN A 42 -7.95 10.00 14.04
CA ASN A 42 -9.06 9.18 14.53
C ASN A 42 -9.34 7.97 13.64
N ASP A 43 -9.16 8.11 12.32
CA ASP A 43 -9.46 7.03 11.39
C ASP A 43 -8.42 5.91 11.50
N ASN A 44 -7.15 6.27 11.67
CA ASN A 44 -6.08 5.32 11.93
C ASN A 44 -6.26 4.54 13.25
N LEU A 45 -6.71 5.22 14.31
CA LEU A 45 -7.03 4.58 15.59
C LEU A 45 -8.22 3.63 15.46
N LEU A 46 -9.30 4.10 14.84
CA LEU A 46 -10.49 3.29 14.64
C LEU A 46 -10.18 2.06 13.77
N ARG A 47 -9.32 2.20 12.77
CA ARG A 47 -8.86 1.06 11.96
C ARG A 47 -8.17 0.00 12.81
N LEU A 48 -7.31 0.41 13.73
CA LEU A 48 -6.64 -0.55 14.63
C LEU A 48 -7.66 -1.25 15.55
N VAL A 49 -8.69 -0.53 15.98
CA VAL A 49 -9.80 -1.10 16.75
C VAL A 49 -10.54 -2.16 15.92
N GLU A 50 -10.88 -1.87 14.66
CA GLU A 50 -11.52 -2.84 13.74
C GLU A 50 -10.69 -4.10 13.54
N VAL A 51 -9.37 -3.94 13.39
CA VAL A 51 -8.42 -5.03 13.22
C VAL A 51 -8.34 -5.88 14.49
N ARG A 52 -8.32 -5.26 15.67
CA ARG A 52 -8.38 -5.97 16.96
C ARG A 52 -9.68 -6.75 17.10
N ASP A 53 -10.80 -6.19 16.69
CA ASP A 53 -12.08 -6.89 16.72
C ASP A 53 -12.11 -8.10 15.79
N LEU A 54 -11.58 -7.95 14.57
CA LEU A 54 -11.41 -9.07 13.64
C LEU A 54 -10.55 -10.19 14.27
N LEU A 55 -9.43 -9.83 14.90
CA LEU A 55 -8.54 -10.78 15.58
C LEU A 55 -9.21 -11.43 16.80
N ASN A 56 -10.16 -10.76 17.44
CA ASN A 56 -10.93 -11.27 18.58
C ASN A 56 -12.21 -12.02 18.17
N GLY A 57 -12.41 -12.28 16.87
CA GLY A 57 -13.49 -13.13 16.37
C GLY A 57 -14.74 -12.38 15.88
N GLN A 58 -14.71 -11.05 15.74
CA GLN A 58 -15.78 -10.33 15.05
C GLN A 58 -15.87 -10.83 13.60
N GLY A 59 -17.11 -11.06 13.14
CA GLY A 59 -17.36 -11.66 11.84
C GLY A 59 -16.85 -10.80 10.68
N TRP A 60 -16.48 -11.45 9.56
CA TRP A 60 -15.97 -10.76 8.37
C TRP A 60 -16.92 -9.69 7.82
N PHE A 61 -18.23 -9.92 7.87
CA PHE A 61 -19.24 -8.95 7.42
C PHE A 61 -19.82 -8.09 8.54
N ASP A 62 -19.36 -8.28 9.78
CA ASP A 62 -19.72 -7.43 10.90
C ASP A 62 -18.73 -6.26 10.96
N LEU A 63 -19.16 -5.13 10.39
CA LEU A 63 -18.44 -3.84 10.40
C LEU A 63 -19.00 -2.89 11.46
N HIS A 64 -19.71 -3.42 12.46
CA HIS A 64 -20.33 -2.62 13.49
C HIS A 64 -19.33 -2.30 14.60
N GLN A 65 -19.25 -1.02 14.97
CA GLN A 65 -18.40 -0.52 16.04
C GLN A 65 -19.27 -0.26 17.28
N TYR A 66 -19.51 -1.32 18.04
CA TYR A 66 -20.41 -1.33 19.22
C TYR A 66 -20.01 -0.34 20.33
N ARG A 67 -18.75 0.08 20.35
CA ARG A 67 -18.16 0.96 21.37
C ARG A 67 -18.03 2.43 20.95
N MET A 68 -18.55 2.79 19.78
CA MET A 68 -18.45 4.14 19.21
C MET A 68 -19.83 4.70 18.86
N GLY A 69 -20.13 5.94 19.28
CA GLY A 69 -21.38 6.63 18.95
C GLY A 69 -22.47 6.54 20.02
N LEU A 70 -23.73 6.69 19.61
CA LEU A 70 -24.91 6.57 20.49
C LEU A 70 -25.13 5.13 20.94
N GLU A 71 -26.07 4.92 21.86
CA GLU A 71 -26.44 3.59 22.35
C GLU A 71 -26.69 2.62 21.19
N GLY A 72 -25.95 1.49 21.19
CA GLY A 72 -25.97 0.50 20.13
C GLY A 72 -24.82 0.60 19.13
N GLY A 73 -24.11 1.73 19.00
CA GLY A 73 -22.99 1.92 18.08
C GLY A 73 -23.38 2.20 16.62
N PHE A 74 -22.42 2.17 15.69
CA PHE A 74 -22.70 2.35 14.24
C PHE A 74 -21.86 1.44 13.34
N VAL A 75 -22.36 1.22 12.11
CA VAL A 75 -21.65 0.46 11.05
C VAL A 75 -20.67 1.39 10.33
N VAL A 76 -19.39 1.00 10.28
CA VAL A 76 -18.41 1.67 9.41
C VAL A 76 -18.45 1.10 8.00
N HIS A 77 -18.15 1.94 7.02
CA HIS A 77 -18.19 1.61 5.60
C HIS A 77 -16.88 0.99 5.08
N TRP A 78 -15.92 0.72 5.97
CA TRP A 78 -14.59 0.26 5.61
C TRP A 78 -14.55 -1.23 5.30
N SER A 79 -13.73 -1.62 4.33
CA SER A 79 -13.62 -3.02 3.91
C SER A 79 -12.61 -3.81 4.74
N ARG A 80 -12.98 -5.04 5.12
CA ARG A 80 -12.06 -6.03 5.72
C ARG A 80 -10.87 -6.40 4.83
N LEU A 81 -10.90 -6.05 3.54
CA LEU A 81 -9.75 -6.24 2.65
C LEU A 81 -8.51 -5.45 3.09
N VAL A 82 -8.69 -4.36 3.83
CA VAL A 82 -7.60 -3.58 4.43
C VAL A 82 -7.23 -4.14 5.80
N ASP A 83 -8.23 -4.55 6.59
CA ASP A 83 -8.00 -5.07 7.94
C ASP A 83 -7.24 -6.39 7.95
N ALA A 84 -7.57 -7.30 7.03
CA ALA A 84 -6.99 -8.64 6.97
C ALA A 84 -5.46 -8.66 6.80
N PRO A 85 -4.84 -7.91 5.86
CA PRO A 85 -3.38 -7.87 5.76
C PRO A 85 -2.72 -7.21 6.98
N ILE A 86 -3.36 -6.21 7.61
CA ILE A 86 -2.85 -5.62 8.86
C ILE A 86 -2.90 -6.66 9.98
N ALA A 87 -4.02 -7.37 10.13
CA ALA A 87 -4.19 -8.48 11.07
C ALA A 87 -3.14 -9.58 10.86
N ALA A 88 -2.85 -9.93 9.60
CA ALA A 88 -1.82 -10.91 9.26
C ALA A 88 -0.41 -10.47 9.69
N ILE A 89 -0.07 -9.19 9.51
CA ILE A 89 1.20 -8.63 10.01
C ILE A 89 1.25 -8.72 11.54
N ILE A 90 0.17 -8.36 12.24
CA ILE A 90 0.10 -8.45 13.70
C ILE A 90 0.28 -9.89 14.16
N LEU A 91 -0.43 -10.85 13.58
CA LEU A 91 -0.31 -12.26 13.95
C LEU A 91 1.11 -12.80 13.75
N ALA A 92 1.72 -12.51 12.59
CA ALA A 92 3.07 -12.95 12.29
C ALA A 92 4.11 -12.31 13.23
N ALA A 93 4.00 -10.99 13.47
CA ALA A 93 4.90 -10.28 14.38
C ALA A 93 4.70 -10.71 15.84
N SER A 94 3.47 -10.99 16.27
CA SER A 94 3.17 -11.54 17.60
C SER A 94 3.79 -12.91 17.78
N ALA A 95 3.72 -13.79 16.76
CA ALA A 95 4.34 -15.10 16.82
C ALA A 95 5.87 -15.03 16.89
N LEU A 96 6.49 -14.05 16.24
CA LEU A 96 7.95 -13.87 16.24
C LEU A 96 8.48 -13.17 17.50
N THR A 97 7.70 -12.27 18.10
CA THR A 97 8.16 -11.41 19.21
C THR A 97 7.59 -11.80 20.57
N GLY A 98 6.52 -12.59 20.61
CA GLY A 98 5.76 -12.88 21.82
C GLY A 98 4.99 -11.67 22.39
N SER A 99 4.90 -10.55 21.66
CA SER A 99 4.32 -9.30 22.16
C SER A 99 3.34 -8.69 21.17
N THR A 100 2.05 -8.74 21.50
CA THR A 100 0.99 -8.12 20.69
C THR A 100 1.13 -6.60 20.59
N PRO A 101 1.44 -5.86 21.68
CA PRO A 101 1.65 -4.41 21.56
C PRO A 101 2.81 -4.04 20.63
N LEU A 102 3.90 -4.83 20.64
CA LEU A 102 5.01 -4.63 19.71
C LEU A 102 4.59 -4.98 18.27
N ALA A 103 3.81 -6.04 18.09
CA ALA A 103 3.29 -6.46 16.79
C ALA A 103 2.40 -5.39 16.13
N GLU A 104 1.56 -4.71 16.91
CA GLU A 104 0.77 -3.58 16.42
C GLU A 104 1.65 -2.40 15.98
N LYS A 105 2.71 -2.09 16.76
CA LYS A 105 3.68 -1.05 16.37
C LYS A 105 4.44 -1.43 15.10
N ILE A 106 4.79 -2.70 14.94
CA ILE A 106 5.37 -3.22 13.70
C ILE A 106 4.37 -3.05 12.54
N ALA A 107 3.09 -3.38 12.72
CA ALA A 107 2.08 -3.21 11.68
C ALA A 107 1.88 -1.73 11.30
N GLN A 108 1.83 -0.82 12.27
CA GLN A 108 1.74 0.63 12.07
C GLN A 108 2.89 1.20 11.23
N VAL A 109 4.05 0.56 11.24
CA VAL A 109 5.22 0.98 10.45
C VAL A 109 5.28 0.23 9.11
N LEU A 110 5.11 -1.08 9.14
CA LEU A 110 5.33 -1.95 7.99
C LEU A 110 4.23 -1.80 6.93
N TRP A 111 2.96 -1.71 7.35
CA TRP A 111 1.83 -1.61 6.42
C TRP A 111 1.91 -0.37 5.53
N PRO A 112 2.04 0.87 6.06
CA PRO A 112 2.16 2.06 5.23
C PRO A 112 3.42 2.04 4.35
N ALA A 113 4.54 1.51 4.86
CA ALA A 113 5.78 1.42 4.10
C ALA A 113 5.69 0.47 2.89
N LEU A 114 5.00 -0.67 3.05
CA LEU A 114 4.74 -1.61 1.95
C LEU A 114 3.87 -0.96 0.86
N LEU A 115 2.85 -0.21 1.26
CA LEU A 115 1.99 0.51 0.32
C LEU A 115 2.71 1.68 -0.35
N PHE A 116 3.58 2.40 0.36
CA PHE A 116 4.40 3.47 -0.21
C PHE A 116 5.35 2.92 -1.29
N CYS A 117 6.06 1.84 -0.99
CA CYS A 117 6.93 1.16 -1.95
C CYS A 117 6.15 0.69 -3.19
N SER A 118 4.98 0.06 -2.96
CA SER A 118 4.11 -0.43 -4.03
C SER A 118 3.60 0.73 -4.91
N THR A 119 3.18 1.83 -4.30
CA THR A 119 2.72 3.02 -5.02
C THR A 119 3.84 3.60 -5.88
N LEU A 120 5.04 3.80 -5.31
CA LEU A 120 6.19 4.29 -6.06
C LEU A 120 6.59 3.36 -7.21
N PHE A 121 6.55 2.04 -6.98
CA PHE A 121 6.80 1.06 -8.03
C PHE A 121 5.82 1.24 -9.19
N PHE A 122 4.52 1.35 -8.93
CA PHE A 122 3.53 1.58 -9.97
C PHE A 122 3.64 2.97 -10.60
N THR A 123 4.03 4.01 -9.85
CA THR A 123 4.36 5.33 -10.38
C THR A 123 5.52 5.26 -11.38
N ALA A 124 6.60 4.53 -11.06
CA ALA A 124 7.70 4.31 -12.00
C ALA A 124 7.24 3.58 -13.27
N ARG A 125 6.37 2.57 -13.13
CA ARG A 125 5.80 1.84 -14.27
C ARG A 125 4.96 2.75 -15.16
N ALA A 126 4.05 3.51 -14.57
CA ALA A 126 3.20 4.45 -15.29
C ALA A 126 4.03 5.55 -15.98
N ALA A 127 5.00 6.15 -15.29
CA ALA A 127 5.90 7.15 -15.87
C ALA A 127 6.71 6.59 -17.05
N ARG A 128 7.26 5.39 -16.90
CA ARG A 128 7.97 4.68 -17.97
C ARG A 128 7.07 4.48 -19.20
N MET A 129 5.83 4.11 -18.95
CA MET A 129 4.86 3.78 -19.98
C MET A 129 4.39 5.01 -20.75
N PHE A 130 4.08 6.11 -20.05
CA PHE A 130 3.54 7.32 -20.68
C PHE A 130 4.61 8.27 -21.20
N ALA A 131 5.80 8.32 -20.58
CA ALA A 131 6.82 9.31 -20.85
C ALA A 131 8.23 8.73 -21.10
N GLY A 132 8.35 7.40 -21.16
CA GLY A 132 9.61 6.71 -21.47
C GLY A 132 10.59 6.60 -20.31
N ARG A 133 11.76 6.02 -20.58
CA ARG A 133 12.73 5.62 -19.53
C ARG A 133 13.33 6.79 -18.75
N SER A 134 13.52 7.95 -19.39
CA SER A 134 14.06 9.15 -18.74
C SER A 134 13.15 9.72 -17.66
N ALA A 135 11.84 9.47 -17.73
CA ALA A 135 10.86 10.00 -16.78
C ALA A 135 10.84 9.25 -15.43
N VAL A 136 11.43 8.06 -15.34
CA VAL A 136 11.29 7.18 -14.16
C VAL A 136 11.95 7.75 -12.91
N VAL A 137 13.19 8.22 -13.01
CA VAL A 137 13.90 8.78 -11.84
C VAL A 137 13.22 10.07 -11.35
N PRO A 138 12.89 11.06 -12.21
CA PRO A 138 12.10 12.21 -11.78
C PRO A 138 10.77 11.84 -11.13
N ALA A 139 10.04 10.87 -11.70
CA ALA A 139 8.76 10.42 -11.15
C ALA A 139 8.90 9.79 -9.76
N ILE A 140 9.95 8.99 -9.52
CA ILE A 140 10.24 8.43 -8.20
C ILE A 140 10.61 9.54 -7.21
N LEU A 141 11.48 10.47 -7.58
CA LEU A 141 11.93 11.53 -6.66
C LEU A 141 10.78 12.48 -6.27
N ILE A 142 10.07 12.99 -7.27
CA ILE A 142 8.94 13.90 -7.05
C ILE A 142 7.79 13.15 -6.39
N GLY A 143 7.48 11.94 -6.84
CA GLY A 143 6.43 11.10 -6.26
C GLY A 143 6.72 10.75 -4.80
N ALA A 144 7.95 10.37 -4.46
CA ALA A 144 8.32 10.04 -3.08
C ALA A 144 8.16 11.25 -2.16
N ALA A 145 8.61 12.43 -2.58
CA ALA A 145 8.41 13.66 -1.82
C ALA A 145 6.91 13.99 -1.68
N ALA A 146 6.15 13.97 -2.78
CA ALA A 146 4.72 14.30 -2.77
C ALA A 146 3.93 13.34 -1.86
N TYR A 147 4.11 12.03 -2.02
CA TYR A 147 3.42 11.02 -1.22
C TYR A 147 3.83 11.06 0.26
N TYR A 148 5.09 11.39 0.54
CA TYR A 148 5.55 11.58 1.92
C TYR A 148 4.82 12.76 2.58
N PHE A 149 4.73 13.91 1.90
CA PHE A 149 4.06 15.10 2.45
C PHE A 149 2.53 15.01 2.48
N LEU A 150 1.90 14.09 1.74
CA LEU A 150 0.48 13.79 1.91
C LEU A 150 0.16 13.17 3.27
N GLY A 151 1.12 12.56 3.96
CA GLY A 151 0.94 11.97 5.28
C GLY A 151 0.20 10.62 5.31
N ILE A 152 -0.49 10.23 4.23
CA ILE A 152 -1.25 8.96 4.16
C ILE A 152 -0.39 7.69 4.17
N TYR A 153 0.94 7.84 4.02
CA TYR A 153 1.91 6.73 4.14
C TYR A 153 2.82 6.86 5.39
N SER A 154 2.55 7.83 6.26
CA SER A 154 3.32 8.01 7.49
C SER A 154 3.20 6.79 8.39
N PRO A 155 4.22 6.50 9.23
CA PRO A 155 4.08 5.53 10.31
C PRO A 155 2.81 5.82 11.13
N GLY A 156 1.93 4.83 11.27
CA GLY A 156 0.63 4.95 11.93
C GLY A 156 -0.55 5.17 10.98
N ALA A 157 -0.32 5.50 9.70
CA ALA A 157 -1.37 5.72 8.70
C ALA A 157 -2.00 4.40 8.22
N LEU A 158 -2.87 3.82 9.04
CA LEU A 158 -3.54 2.54 8.79
C LEU A 158 -4.80 2.67 7.92
N ASP A 159 -5.33 3.88 7.73
CA ASP A 159 -6.56 4.08 6.98
C ASP A 159 -6.41 3.81 5.46
N HIS A 160 -7.53 3.64 4.77
CA HIS A 160 -7.66 3.10 3.42
C HIS A 160 -7.22 4.05 2.29
N HIS A 161 -6.93 5.33 2.58
CA HIS A 161 -6.49 6.30 1.57
C HIS A 161 -5.20 5.88 0.86
N ASN A 162 -4.26 5.24 1.58
CA ASN A 162 -3.02 4.72 0.99
C ASN A 162 -3.28 3.56 0.00
N VAL A 163 -4.24 2.69 0.30
CA VAL A 163 -4.66 1.60 -0.59
C VAL A 163 -5.34 2.18 -1.83
N GLN A 164 -6.21 3.19 -1.68
CA GLN A 164 -6.86 3.84 -2.82
C GLN A 164 -5.84 4.44 -3.80
N LEU A 165 -4.85 5.19 -3.30
CA LEU A 165 -3.84 5.79 -4.16
C LEU A 165 -2.92 4.73 -4.77
N MET A 166 -2.51 3.71 -4.00
CA MET A 166 -1.74 2.57 -4.50
C MET A 166 -2.48 1.86 -5.65
N LEU A 167 -3.75 1.54 -5.48
CA LEU A 167 -4.58 0.88 -6.50
C LEU A 167 -4.83 1.78 -7.72
N THR A 168 -4.94 3.09 -7.52
CA THR A 168 -5.04 4.07 -8.61
C THR A 168 -3.78 4.03 -9.48
N MET A 169 -2.60 4.09 -8.86
CA MET A 169 -1.34 4.00 -9.60
C MET A 169 -1.15 2.61 -10.24
N ALA A 170 -1.52 1.54 -9.54
CA ALA A 170 -1.49 0.19 -10.09
C ALA A 170 -2.37 0.06 -11.34
N SER A 171 -3.58 0.62 -11.29
CA SER A 171 -4.49 0.64 -12.44
C SER A 171 -3.84 1.35 -13.62
N LEU A 172 -3.30 2.56 -13.42
CA LEU A 172 -2.60 3.31 -14.48
C LEU A 172 -1.42 2.53 -15.07
N ALA A 173 -0.66 1.82 -14.24
CA ALA A 173 0.49 1.03 -14.66
C ALA A 173 0.13 -0.26 -15.42
N LEU A 174 -1.09 -0.78 -15.24
CA LEU A 174 -1.55 -2.06 -15.79
C LEU A 174 -2.55 -1.91 -16.96
N LEU A 175 -3.07 -0.71 -17.21
CA LEU A 175 -4.04 -0.42 -18.28
C LEU A 175 -3.71 -1.04 -19.66
N PRO A 176 -2.46 -1.03 -20.18
CA PRO A 176 -2.15 -1.58 -21.50
C PRO A 176 -1.85 -3.07 -21.52
N ASP A 177 -1.66 -3.73 -20.37
CA ASP A 177 -1.54 -5.19 -20.29
C ASP A 177 -2.92 -5.88 -20.44
N ALA A 178 -4.02 -5.10 -20.48
CA ALA A 178 -5.32 -5.59 -20.91
C ALA A 178 -5.26 -5.93 -22.42
N PRO A 179 -5.62 -7.15 -22.85
CA PRO A 179 -5.63 -7.51 -24.26
C PRO A 179 -6.58 -6.58 -25.02
N GLY A 180 -6.02 -5.63 -25.77
CA GLY A 180 -6.81 -4.76 -26.62
C GLY A 180 -7.50 -5.56 -27.74
N PRO A 181 -8.59 -5.04 -28.35
CA PRO A 181 -9.32 -5.71 -29.44
C PRO A 181 -8.43 -6.11 -30.64
N ARG A 182 -7.26 -5.48 -30.78
CA ARG A 182 -6.29 -5.76 -31.85
C ARG A 182 -5.52 -7.08 -31.69
N ALA A 183 -5.54 -7.69 -30.49
CA ALA A 183 -4.96 -9.02 -30.30
C ALA A 183 -5.85 -10.14 -30.88
N ALA A 184 -7.17 -9.93 -30.94
CA ALA A 184 -8.13 -10.89 -31.49
C ALA A 184 -8.15 -10.93 -33.03
N MET A 185 -7.72 -9.87 -33.71
CA MET A 185 -7.71 -9.79 -35.18
C MET A 185 -6.46 -10.39 -35.85
N ARG A 186 -5.47 -10.88 -35.09
CA ARG A 186 -4.29 -11.56 -35.64
C ARG A 186 -4.48 -13.08 -35.85
N GLY A 187 -5.68 -13.59 -35.62
CA GLY A 187 -6.03 -15.01 -35.74
C GLY A 187 -7.12 -15.32 -36.77
N SER A 188 -7.41 -14.43 -37.73
CA SER A 188 -8.32 -14.77 -38.84
C SER A 188 -7.56 -15.56 -39.92
N PRO A 189 -7.94 -16.80 -40.24
CA PRO A 189 -7.33 -17.59 -41.31
C PRO A 189 -7.87 -17.24 -42.72
N TRP A 190 -8.51 -16.09 -42.90
CA TRP A 190 -9.16 -15.70 -44.17
C TRP A 190 -8.65 -14.36 -44.73
N SER A 191 -7.34 -14.27 -44.97
CA SER A 191 -6.73 -13.22 -45.80
C SER A 191 -5.72 -13.82 -46.77
#